data_AF-X0XEV1-F1
#
_entry.id   AF-X0XEV1-F1
#
_cell.length_a   1.000
_cell.length_b   1.000
_cell.length_c   1.000
_cell.angle_alpha   90.00
_cell.angle_beta   90.00
_cell.angle_gamma   90.00
#
_symmetry.space_group_name_H-M   'P 1'
#
loop_
_entity.id
_entity.type
_entity.pdbx_description
1 polymer ?
#
loop_
_entity_poly.entity_id
_entity_poly.type
_entity_poly.pdbx_seq_one_letter_code
_entity_poly.pdbx_strand_id
1 'polypeptide(L)' 'MKAAVFHEHGSTDVLKYEDFPDPEVKENQVLVDVKAVALNHLDLFVRGGIPG' A
#
# COMPACT_ATOMS: atom_id res chain seq x y z
N MET A 1 -10.91 -6.07 0.31
CA MET A 1 -9.73 -6.74 -0.30
C MET A 1 -8.66 -7.05 0.76
N LYS A 2 -7.69 -7.94 0.46
CA LYS A 2 -6.47 -8.07 1.28
C LYS A 2 -5.40 -7.08 0.81
N ALA A 3 -4.69 -6.44 1.73
CA ALA A 3 -3.64 -5.48 1.40
C ALA A 3 -2.46 -5.57 2.37
N ALA A 4 -1.26 -5.23 1.87
CA ALA A 4 -0.11 -4.94 2.72
C ALA A 4 -0.15 -3.45 3.10
N VAL A 5 -0.29 -3.15 4.39
CA VAL A 5 -0.43 -1.79 4.91
C VAL A 5 0.55 -1.56 6.07
N PHE A 6 0.82 -0.30 6.38
CA PHE A 6 1.52 0.10 7.59
C PHE A 6 0.88 1.39 8.11
N HIS A 7 0.72 1.48 9.42
CA HIS A 7 0.05 2.60 10.10
C HIS A 7 1.05 3.58 10.72
N GLU A 8 2.33 3.22 10.72
CA GLU A 8 3.46 4.02 11.19
C GLU A 8 4.72 3.70 10.36
N HIS A 9 5.65 4.65 10.27
CA HIS A 9 6.94 4.43 9.63
C HIS A 9 7.85 3.58 10.53
N GLY A 10 8.72 2.76 9.94
CA GLY A 10 9.63 1.93 10.74
C GLY A 10 10.52 0.99 9.95
N SER A 11 10.82 -0.20 10.50
CA SER A 11 11.46 -1.34 9.82
C SER A 11 10.40 -2.14 9.02
N THR A 12 10.78 -3.28 8.43
CA THR A 12 9.82 -4.15 7.74
C THR A 12 8.72 -4.69 8.67
N ASP A 13 8.93 -4.65 9.98
CA ASP A 13 8.03 -5.21 10.99
C ASP A 13 6.71 -4.43 11.12
N VAL A 14 6.65 -3.21 10.59
CA VAL A 14 5.44 -2.38 10.56
C VAL A 14 4.44 -2.81 9.50
N LEU A 15 4.86 -3.66 8.54
CA LEU A 15 3.99 -4.15 7.47
C LEU A 15 3.02 -5.21 8.02
N LYS A 16 1.73 -4.99 7.77
CA LYS A 16 0.64 -5.90 8.12
C LYS A 16 -0.09 -6.33 6.87
N TYR A 17 -0.35 -7.63 6.74
CA TYR A 17 -1.21 -8.16 5.69
C TYR A 17 -2.61 -8.41 6.27
N GLU A 18 -3.53 -7.51 5.95
CA GLU A 18 -4.85 -7.47 6.60
C GLU A 18 -5.98 -7.24 5.60
N ASP A 19 -7.22 -7.41 6.08
CA ASP A 19 -8.40 -6.99 5.33
C ASP A 19 -8.50 -5.48 5.32
N PHE A 20 -8.72 -4.92 4.12
CA PHE A 20 -8.85 -3.51 3.86
C PHE A 20 -10.11 -3.26 3.03
N PRO A 21 -10.81 -2.12 3.21
CA PRO A 21 -12.00 -1.80 2.42
C PRO A 21 -11.73 -1.85 0.91
N ASP A 22 -12.71 -2.33 0.15
CA ASP A 22 -12.65 -2.20 -1.31
C ASP A 22 -12.83 -0.72 -1.69
N PRO A 23 -12.07 -0.20 -2.67
CA PRO A 23 -12.14 1.20 -3.04
C PRO A 23 -13.43 1.53 -3.81
N GLU A 24 -13.97 2.72 -3.55
CA GLU A 24 -15.07 3.28 -4.33
C GLU A 24 -14.55 4.02 -5.57
N VAL A 25 -15.23 3.87 -6.71
CA VAL A 25 -14.80 4.40 -8.01
C VAL A 25 -15.66 5.58 -8.42
N LYS A 26 -15.02 6.67 -8.89
CA LYS A 26 -15.68 7.85 -9.47
C LYS A 26 -15.86 7.71 -10.99
N GLU A 27 -16.65 8.58 -11.60
CA GLU A 27 -16.98 8.53 -13.04
C GLU A 27 -15.75 8.44 -13.99
N ASN A 28 -14.59 8.96 -13.58
CA ASN A 28 -13.36 8.98 -14.38
C ASN A 28 -12.28 8.00 -13.89
N GLN A 29 -12.66 6.97 -13.13
CA GLN A 29 -11.75 5.98 -12.55
C GLN A 29 -12.18 4.57 -12.95
N VAL A 30 -11.27 3.60 -12.79
CA VAL A 30 -11.56 2.17 -13.01
C VAL A 30 -11.10 1.37 -11.81
N LEU A 31 -11.84 0.30 -11.47
CA LEU A 31 -11.41 -0.68 -10.48
C LEU A 31 -10.56 -1.75 -11.16
N VAL A 32 -9.38 -2.01 -10.62
CA VAL A 32 -8.46 -3.03 -11.12
C VAL A 32 -8.35 -4.17 -10.11
N ASP A 33 -8.61 -5.39 -10.55
CA ASP A 33 -8.37 -6.61 -9.77
C ASP A 33 -6.88 -6.99 -9.87
N VAL A 34 -6.10 -6.48 -8.91
CA VAL A 34 -4.62 -6.61 -8.87
C VAL A 34 -4.22 -8.09 -8.70
N LYS A 35 -3.48 -8.63 -9.68
CA LYS A 35 -2.93 -10.00 -9.64
C LYS A 35 -1.48 -10.08 -9.20
N ALA A 36 -0.72 -9.01 -9.40
CA ALA A 36 0.68 -8.90 -9.01
C ALA A 36 1.05 -7.42 -8.80
N VAL A 37 2.07 -7.19 -7.98
CA VAL A 37 2.66 -5.87 -7.74
C VAL A 37 4.17 -5.94 -7.94
N ALA A 38 4.76 -4.84 -8.38
CA ALA A 38 6.22 -4.68 -8.40
C ALA A 38 6.67 -3.99 -7.12
N LEU A 39 7.86 -4.36 -6.64
CA LEU A 39 8.56 -3.61 -5.60
C LEU A 39 9.52 -2.61 -6.25
N ASN A 40 9.47 -1.38 -5.77
CA ASN A 40 10.32 -0.28 -6.20
C ASN A 40 11.16 0.21 -5.02
N HIS A 41 12.32 0.80 -5.29
CA HIS A 41 13.18 1.34 -4.23
C HIS A 41 12.45 2.44 -3.41
N LEU A 42 11.55 3.19 -4.06
CA LEU A 42 10.72 4.21 -3.39
C LEU A 42 9.90 3.63 -2.23
N ASP A 43 9.45 2.38 -2.33
CA ASP A 43 8.64 1.73 -1.29
C ASP A 43 9.41 1.66 0.04
N LEU A 44 10.73 1.50 -0.01
CA LEU A 44 11.59 1.49 1.17
C LEU A 44 11.61 2.85 1.86
N PHE A 45 11.65 3.94 1.08
CA PHE A 45 11.67 5.31 1.59
C PHE A 45 10.32 5.71 2.18
N VAL A 46 9.22 5.39 1.49
CA VAL A 46 7.87 5.71 1.96
C VAL A 46 7.56 4.94 3.25
N ARG A 47 7.89 3.65 3.32
CA ARG A 47 7.71 2.84 4.54
C ARG A 47 8.64 3.29 5.67
N GLY A 48 9.90 3.60 5.37
CA GLY A 48 10.90 4.05 6.36
C GLY A 48 10.70 5.48 6.86
N GLY A 49 9.92 6.28 6.15
CA GLY A 49 9.73 7.71 6.40
C GLY A 49 10.68 8.56 5.55
N ILE A 50 10.14 9.57 4.87
CA ILE A 50 10.90 10.54 4.09
C ILE A 50 11.09 11.78 4.98
N PRO A 51 12.32 12.20 5.29
CA PRO A 51 12.56 13.49 5.95
C PRO A 51 12.03 14.62 5.06
N GLY A 52 11.12 15.43 5.60
CA GLY A 52 10.60 16.63 4.95
C GLY A 52 11.58 17.79 4.97
#